data_AF-A0A7C7L7F7-F1
#
_entry.id   AF-A0A7C7L7F7-F1
#
_cell.length_a   1.000
_cell.length_b   1.000
_cell.length_c   1.000
_cell.angle_alpha   90.00
_cell.angle_beta   90.00
_cell.angle_gamma   90.00
#
_symmetry.space_group_name_H-M   'P 1'
#
loop_
_entity.id
_entity.type
_entity.pdbx_description
1 polymer ?
#
loop_
_entity_poly.entity_id
_entity_poly.type
_entity_poly.pdbx_seq_one_letter_code
_entity_poly.pdbx_strand_id
1 'polypeptide(L)' 'RRVRPFGVDVSSGVEKAPGLKDPEKVRAFIKAVEEASIG' A
#
# COMPACT_ATOMS: atom_id res chain seq x y z
N ARG A 1 -6.84 -17.25 -0.82
CA ARG A 1 -5.52 -17.72 -0.33
C ARG A 1 -4.82 -16.54 0.35
N ARG A 2 -4.31 -16.70 1.59
CA ARG A 2 -3.55 -15.64 2.30
C ARG A 2 -2.04 -15.88 2.10
N VAL A 3 -1.27 -14.83 1.87
CA VAL A 3 0.20 -14.87 1.71
C VAL A 3 0.85 -14.06 2.83
N ARG A 4 2.09 -14.40 3.20
CA ARG A 4 2.88 -13.73 4.26
C ARG A 4 4.24 -13.32 3.72
N PRO A 5 4.31 -12.25 2.91
CA PRO A 5 5.57 -11.80 2.35
C PRO A 5 6.44 -11.12 3.41
N PHE A 6 7.74 -11.04 3.16
CA PHE A 6 8.67 -10.25 3.99
C PHE A 6 8.37 -8.74 3.91
N GLY A 7 7.86 -8.28 2.77
CA GLY A 7 7.45 -6.90 2.55
C GLY A 7 6.59 -6.77 1.30
N VAL A 8 6.00 -5.59 1.12
CA VAL A 8 5.17 -5.25 -0.04
C VAL A 8 5.67 -3.95 -0.66
N ASP A 9 5.65 -3.89 -1.98
CA ASP A 9 5.97 -2.70 -2.77
C ASP A 9 4.76 -2.31 -3.62
N VAL A 10 4.55 -1.00 -3.81
CA VAL A 10 3.46 -0.48 -4.63
C VAL A 10 3.92 0.74 -5.42
N SER A 11 3.73 0.68 -6.74
CA SER A 11 4.00 1.80 -7.65
C SER A 11 2.73 2.60 -7.97
N SER A 12 2.02 2.28 -9.05
CA SER A 12 0.88 3.08 -9.55
C SER A 12 -0.37 3.05 -8.66
N GLY A 13 -0.50 2.05 -7.77
CA GLY A 13 -1.64 1.92 -6.86
C GLY A 13 -1.82 3.09 -5.88
N VAL A 14 -0.79 3.93 -5.70
CA VAL A 14 -0.79 5.10 -4.82
C VAL A 14 -0.58 6.43 -5.56
N GLU A 15 -0.83 6.46 -6.87
CA GLU A 15 -0.67 7.66 -7.72
C GLU A 15 -2.01 8.36 -8.00
N LYS A 16 -1.96 9.70 -8.17
CA LYS A 16 -3.08 10.49 -8.71
C LYS A 16 -2.96 10.76 -10.21
N ALA A 17 -1.73 10.70 -10.73
CA ALA A 17 -1.38 10.75 -12.14
C ALA A 17 -0.04 9.99 -12.33
N PRO A 18 0.31 9.53 -13.54
CA PRO A 18 1.53 8.76 -13.77
C PRO A 18 2.78 9.43 -13.18
N GLY A 19 3.46 8.75 -12.26
CA GLY A 19 4.67 9.24 -11.58
C GLY A 19 4.44 10.26 -10.47
N LEU A 20 3.19 10.66 -10.20
CA LEU A 20 2.83 11.61 -9.15
C LEU A 20 2.03 10.93 -8.04
N LYS A 21 2.71 10.71 -6.91
CA LYS A 21 2.13 10.08 -5.72
C LYS A 21 1.02 10.94 -5.12
N ASP A 22 0.00 10.28 -4.61
CA ASP A 22 -1.08 10.86 -3.84
C ASP A 22 -0.84 10.59 -2.34
N PRO A 23 -0.59 11.64 -1.52
CA PRO A 23 -0.35 11.46 -0.09
C PRO A 23 -1.50 10.74 0.65
N GLU A 24 -2.75 10.92 0.23
CA GLU A 24 -3.88 10.25 0.87
C GLU A 24 -3.90 8.74 0.56
N LYS A 25 -3.63 8.37 -0.70
CA LYS A 25 -3.54 6.96 -1.10
C LYS A 25 -2.36 6.25 -0.45
N VAL A 26 -1.22 6.94 -0.29
CA VAL A 26 -0.07 6.39 0.44
C VAL A 26 -0.44 6.10 1.89
N ARG A 27 -1.10 7.03 2.59
CA ARG A 27 -1.56 6.82 3.97
C ARG A 27 -2.57 5.67 4.07
N ALA A 28 -3.52 5.60 3.14
CA ALA A 28 -4.50 4.52 3.09
C ALA A 28 -3.84 3.15 2.86
N PHE A 29 -2.84 3.08 1.97
CA PHE A 29 -2.07 1.86 1.72
C PHE A 29 -1.33 1.40 2.98
N ILE A 30 -0.62 2.30 3.67
CA ILE A 30 0.10 1.96 4.91
C ILE A 30 -0.87 1.43 5.96
N LYS A 31 -2.01 2.10 6.17
CA LYS A 31 -3.05 1.66 7.12
C LYS A 31 -3.55 0.25 6.79
N ALA A 32 -3.79 -0.04 5.51
CA ALA A 32 -4.23 -1.37 5.07
C ALA A 32 -3.15 -2.45 5.30
N VAL A 33 -1.87 -2.11 5.13
CA VAL A 33 -0.74 -3.02 5.42
C VAL A 33 -0.64 -3.29 6.92
N GLU A 34 -0.75 -2.26 7.77
CA GLU A 34 -0.75 -2.40 9.22
C GLU A 34 -1.90 -3.27 9.71
N GLU A 35 -3.13 -3.02 9.24
CA GLU A 35 -4.31 -3.82 9.56
C GLU A 35 -4.16 -5.28 9.13
N ALA A 36 -3.56 -5.53 7.95
CA ALA A 36 -3.29 -6.88 7.47
C ALA A 36 -2.15 -7.60 8.21
N SER A 37 -1.27 -6.86 8.89
CA SER A 37 -0.11 -7.39 9.60
C SER A 37 -0.45 -7.87 11.02
N ILE A 38 -1.55 -7.39 11.62
CA ILE A 38 -2.00 -7.76 12.98
C ILE A 38 -2.87 -9.05 12.95
N GLY A 39 -2.49 -10.06 12.14
CA GLY A 39 -3.30 -11.26 11.87
C GLY A 39 -2.59 -12.61 11.87
#